data_AF-A0A2C5ZNH1-F1
#
_entry.id   AF-A0A2C5ZNH1-F1
#
_cell.length_a   1.000
_cell.length_b   1.000
_cell.length_c   1.000
_cell.angle_alpha   90.00
_cell.angle_beta   90.00
_cell.angle_gamma   90.00
#
_symmetry.space_group_name_H-M   'P 1'
#
loop_
_entity.id
_entity.type
_entity.pdbx_description
1 polymer ?
#
loop_
_entity_poly.entity_id
_entity_poly.type
_entity_poly.pdbx_seq_one_letter_code
_entity_poly.pdbx_strand_id
1 'polypeptide(L)'
;MVCTAFASNLICQKLGIQQTAGPLRLAYQRQCDPHASLAQLVQACAKPVQDVLDYSEFCRQYQLPEMPVTDHNCFAYIQGLDPRLSELFLQLRQMGNDNPTQATISLPVLVDSSARTTAWEFSTPLRRLAYKLLGAETEKLCPQVLEHRRVSHIAHKGSLIEVMSTYEAQELARNLLYIVQSIQTIVHAGDSIYWLLVCLITDMEECQRRGKEPLARCLLQKTYDSDPQGYVNWDMVHFVAQLQAAFYSFRMLYQTLCLVSTHTSDIIGQNNKQLRAALADFPPLADCPNIDGAETLLLFCKRRQSNQSLRKMLHMPRQETFETRSNGDMGVKGNMRKQRIKGNKLARRKQSVQTHSGSNKSKATNMFSLLSID
;
A
#
# COMPACT_ATOMS: atom_id res chain seq x y z
N MET A 1 1.61 21.43 -7.25
CA MET A 1 1.25 20.10 -7.80
C MET A 1 0.86 20.33 -9.26
N VAL A 2 1.78 20.13 -10.20
CA VAL A 2 1.48 20.29 -11.63
C VAL A 2 0.75 19.03 -12.05
N CYS A 3 -0.58 19.07 -12.10
CA CYS A 3 -1.32 18.04 -12.82
C CYS A 3 -0.85 18.11 -14.26
N THR A 4 -0.19 17.06 -14.76
CA THR A 4 0.08 16.93 -16.19
C THR A 4 -1.28 17.03 -16.90
N ALA A 5 -1.49 18.11 -17.65
CA ALA A 5 -2.73 18.28 -18.40
C ALA A 5 -2.81 17.14 -19.43
N PHE A 6 -3.78 16.24 -19.28
CA PHE A 6 -4.02 15.19 -20.25
C PHE A 6 -4.53 15.82 -21.54
N ALA A 7 -3.66 15.93 -22.53
CA ALA A 7 -3.99 16.46 -23.85
C ALA A 7 -4.10 15.31 -24.86
N SER A 8 -5.25 14.64 -24.88
CA SER A 8 -5.56 13.54 -25.82
C SER A 8 -5.25 13.91 -27.27
N ASN A 9 -5.48 15.16 -27.64
CA ASN A 9 -5.22 15.70 -28.98
C ASN A 9 -3.72 15.69 -29.34
N LEU A 10 -2.85 16.02 -28.38
CA LEU A 10 -1.39 15.99 -28.61
C LEU A 10 -0.89 14.55 -28.77
N ILE A 11 -1.47 13.61 -28.03
CA ILE A 11 -1.16 12.17 -28.17
C ILE A 11 -1.58 11.68 -29.56
N CYS A 12 -2.80 12.03 -30.00
CA CYS A 12 -3.28 11.66 -31.34
C CYS A 12 -2.39 12.27 -32.44
N GLN A 13 -1.97 13.54 -32.28
CA GLN A 13 -1.06 14.21 -33.21
C GLN A 13 0.31 13.53 -33.28
N LYS A 14 0.92 13.20 -32.14
CA LYS A 14 2.21 12.46 -32.09
C LYS A 14 2.10 11.09 -32.75
N LEU A 15 0.93 10.44 -32.66
CA LEU A 15 0.68 9.12 -33.25
C LEU A 15 0.20 9.18 -34.71
N GLY A 16 0.00 10.36 -35.30
CA GLY A 16 -0.51 10.51 -36.66
C GLY A 16 -1.98 10.09 -36.83
N ILE A 17 -2.75 10.08 -35.74
CA ILE A 17 -4.18 9.73 -35.75
C ILE A 17 -4.98 11.00 -36.01
N GLN A 18 -5.92 10.95 -36.95
CA GLN A 18 -6.80 12.08 -37.24
C GLN A 18 -7.61 12.47 -35.99
N GLN A 19 -7.74 13.77 -35.73
CA GLN A 19 -8.45 14.27 -34.54
C GLN A 19 -9.92 13.80 -34.48
N THR A 20 -10.54 13.57 -35.65
CA THR A 20 -11.90 13.04 -35.78
C THR A 20 -12.05 11.58 -35.33
N ALA A 21 -10.98 10.79 -35.40
CA ALA A 21 -10.94 9.41 -34.95
C ALA A 21 -10.67 9.33 -33.43
N GLY A 22 -9.79 10.21 -32.93
CA GLY A 22 -9.48 10.31 -31.50
C GLY A 22 -8.88 9.05 -30.87
N PRO A 23 -8.66 9.06 -29.53
CA PRO A 23 -8.06 7.93 -28.82
C PRO A 23 -8.97 6.69 -28.74
N LEU A 24 -10.30 6.88 -28.79
CA LEU A 24 -11.27 5.78 -28.76
C LEU A 24 -11.17 4.88 -30.00
N ARG A 25 -10.89 5.45 -31.17
CA ARG A 25 -10.64 4.64 -32.38
C ARG A 25 -9.46 3.70 -32.21
N LEU A 26 -8.37 4.18 -31.59
CA LEU A 26 -7.17 3.37 -31.35
C LEU A 26 -7.44 2.25 -30.34
N ALA A 27 -8.16 2.56 -29.25
CA ALA A 27 -8.54 1.58 -28.25
C ALA A 27 -9.46 0.50 -28.85
N TYR A 28 -10.40 0.89 -29.71
CA TYR A 28 -11.27 -0.04 -30.43
C TYR A 28 -10.47 -0.98 -31.35
N GLN A 29 -9.52 -0.45 -32.15
CA GLN A 29 -8.67 -1.30 -32.98
C GLN A 29 -7.84 -2.30 -32.17
N ARG A 30 -7.36 -1.89 -30.99
CA ARG A 30 -6.65 -2.80 -30.07
C ARG A 30 -7.55 -3.91 -29.54
N GLN A 31 -8.83 -3.64 -29.32
CA GLN A 31 -9.78 -4.67 -28.92
C GLN A 31 -10.04 -5.67 -30.06
N CYS A 32 -10.18 -5.18 -31.30
CA CYS A 32 -10.38 -6.04 -32.47
C CYS A 32 -9.15 -6.90 -32.77
N ASP A 33 -7.94 -6.35 -32.59
CA ASP A 33 -6.67 -7.07 -32.78
C ASP A 33 -5.72 -6.85 -31.58
N PRO A 34 -5.81 -7.70 -30.54
CA PRO A 34 -4.97 -7.59 -29.34
C PRO A 34 -3.47 -7.73 -29.62
N HIS A 35 -3.11 -8.45 -30.68
CA HIS A 35 -1.72 -8.79 -31.02
C HIS A 35 -1.07 -7.81 -32.00
N ALA A 36 -1.85 -6.91 -32.62
CA ALA A 36 -1.32 -5.88 -33.49
C ALA A 36 -0.31 -4.95 -32.78
N SER A 37 0.74 -4.61 -33.51
CA SER A 37 1.68 -3.56 -33.14
C SER A 37 1.02 -2.18 -33.21
N LEU A 38 1.56 -1.20 -32.49
CA LEU A 38 1.04 0.17 -32.50
C LEU A 38 0.98 0.76 -33.92
N ALA A 39 1.98 0.51 -34.76
CA ALA A 39 2.00 0.98 -36.14
C ALA A 39 0.84 0.39 -36.98
N GLN A 40 0.56 -0.90 -36.81
CA GLN A 40 -0.57 -1.57 -37.48
C GLN A 40 -1.92 -1.00 -37.01
N LEU A 41 -2.04 -0.74 -35.70
CA LEU A 41 -3.25 -0.12 -35.13
C LEU A 41 -3.48 1.30 -35.65
N VAL A 42 -2.42 2.13 -35.72
CA VAL A 42 -2.51 3.49 -36.29
C VAL A 42 -2.92 3.44 -37.77
N GLN A 43 -2.36 2.52 -38.55
CA GLN A 43 -2.77 2.32 -39.94
C GLN A 43 -4.24 1.87 -40.06
N ALA A 44 -4.71 1.02 -39.13
CA ALA A 44 -6.10 0.59 -39.09
C ALA A 44 -7.05 1.73 -38.70
N CYS A 45 -6.60 2.66 -37.83
CA CYS A 45 -7.35 3.87 -37.49
C CYS A 45 -7.59 4.79 -38.69
N ALA A 46 -6.70 4.80 -39.68
CA ALA A 46 -6.85 5.59 -40.92
C ALA A 46 -7.90 4.99 -41.88
N LYS A 47 -8.29 3.73 -41.69
CA LYS A 47 -9.34 3.07 -42.48
C LYS A 47 -10.71 3.34 -41.86
N PRO A 48 -11.79 3.36 -42.68
CA PRO A 48 -13.15 3.48 -42.16
C PRO A 48 -13.48 2.35 -41.19
N VAL A 49 -14.34 2.65 -40.23
CA VAL A 49 -14.86 1.66 -39.28
C VAL A 49 -15.67 0.63 -40.06
N GLN A 50 -15.31 -0.65 -39.96
CA GLN A 50 -16.03 -1.73 -40.65
C GLN A 50 -17.38 -2.02 -40.00
N ASP A 51 -17.41 -2.10 -38.65
CA ASP A 51 -18.63 -2.28 -37.87
C ASP A 51 -18.92 -1.03 -37.05
N VAL A 52 -19.78 -0.17 -37.61
CA VAL A 52 -20.15 1.11 -37.00
C VAL A 52 -20.98 0.90 -35.73
N LEU A 53 -21.80 -0.16 -35.66
CA LEU A 53 -22.65 -0.44 -34.51
C LEU A 53 -21.79 -0.90 -33.33
N ASP A 54 -20.89 -1.85 -33.56
CA ASP A 54 -19.96 -2.33 -32.54
C ASP A 54 -19.04 -1.22 -32.04
N TYR A 55 -18.52 -0.38 -32.96
CA TYR A 55 -17.74 0.79 -32.56
C TYR A 55 -18.55 1.80 -31.75
N SER A 56 -19.83 2.02 -32.09
CA SER A 56 -20.69 2.94 -31.34
C SER A 56 -20.97 2.44 -29.93
N GLU A 57 -21.21 1.14 -29.77
CA GLU A 57 -21.42 0.51 -28.46
C GLU A 57 -20.12 0.52 -27.64
N PHE A 58 -18.96 0.29 -28.28
CA PHE A 58 -17.67 0.48 -27.65
C PHE A 58 -17.50 1.92 -27.16
N CYS A 59 -17.78 2.93 -27.99
CA CYS A 59 -17.66 4.33 -27.60
C CYS A 59 -18.57 4.69 -26.42
N ARG A 60 -19.78 4.10 -26.38
CA ARG A 60 -20.76 4.30 -25.29
C ARG A 60 -20.19 3.89 -23.92
N GLN A 61 -19.33 2.88 -23.87
CA GLN A 61 -18.68 2.44 -22.62
C GLN A 61 -17.73 3.49 -22.02
N TYR A 62 -17.23 4.41 -22.86
CA TYR A 62 -16.32 5.50 -22.45
C TYR A 62 -17.03 6.86 -22.37
N GLN A 63 -18.31 6.92 -22.68
CA GLN A 63 -19.11 8.10 -22.36
C GLN A 63 -19.28 8.12 -20.85
N LEU A 64 -18.68 9.13 -20.22
CA LEU A 64 -18.92 9.36 -18.80
C LEU A 64 -20.43 9.60 -18.63
N PRO A 65 -21.08 8.95 -17.66
CA PRO A 65 -22.42 9.35 -17.28
C PRO A 65 -22.42 10.86 -17.00
N GLU A 66 -23.53 11.54 -17.24
CA GLU A 66 -23.70 12.91 -16.73
C GLU A 66 -23.39 12.86 -15.24
N MET A 67 -22.21 13.36 -14.86
CA MET A 67 -21.81 13.36 -13.47
C MET A 67 -22.88 14.16 -12.75
N PRO A 68 -23.54 13.59 -11.72
CA PRO A 68 -24.56 14.32 -10.99
C PRO A 68 -23.92 15.63 -10.60
N VAL A 69 -24.51 16.74 -11.07
CA VAL A 69 -23.95 18.09 -10.97
C VAL A 69 -23.45 18.25 -9.56
N THR A 70 -22.13 18.14 -9.41
CA THR A 70 -21.54 18.30 -8.10
C THR A 70 -21.65 19.79 -7.88
N ASP A 71 -22.51 20.17 -6.91
CA ASP A 71 -22.60 21.54 -6.42
C ASP A 71 -21.17 22.12 -6.40
N HIS A 72 -20.95 23.33 -6.90
CA HIS A 72 -19.61 23.92 -7.01
C HIS A 72 -18.85 23.88 -5.67
N ASN A 73 -19.61 23.89 -4.56
CA ASN A 73 -19.09 23.67 -3.22
C ASN A 73 -18.47 22.27 -3.04
N CYS A 74 -19.09 21.20 -3.55
CA CYS A 74 -18.57 19.82 -3.50
C CYS A 74 -17.21 19.69 -4.19
N PHE A 75 -17.02 20.37 -5.32
CA PHE A 75 -15.75 20.33 -6.04
C PHE A 75 -14.61 20.91 -5.20
N ALA A 76 -14.86 22.00 -4.46
CA ALA A 76 -13.88 22.58 -3.55
C ALA A 76 -13.48 21.62 -2.40
N TYR A 77 -14.42 20.81 -1.91
CA TYR A 77 -14.13 19.81 -0.86
C TYR A 77 -13.26 18.65 -1.33
N ILE A 78 -13.45 18.18 -2.57
CA ILE A 78 -12.69 17.04 -3.11
C ILE A 78 -11.40 17.45 -3.82
N GLN A 79 -11.20 18.75 -4.03
CA GLN A 79 -10.00 19.30 -4.67
C GLN A 79 -8.78 19.07 -3.78
N GLY A 80 -7.90 18.15 -4.19
CA GLY A 80 -6.66 17.81 -3.48
C GLY A 80 -6.73 16.54 -2.63
N LEU A 81 -7.89 15.88 -2.53
CA LEU A 81 -7.99 14.53 -1.99
C LEU A 81 -7.37 13.50 -2.95
N ASP A 82 -6.99 12.34 -2.44
CA ASP A 82 -6.68 11.20 -3.30
C ASP A 82 -7.93 10.85 -4.15
N PRO A 83 -7.80 10.56 -5.46
CA PRO A 83 -8.93 10.25 -6.31
C PRO A 83 -9.85 9.15 -5.76
N ARG A 84 -9.30 8.13 -5.10
CA ARG A 84 -10.07 7.03 -4.51
C ARG A 84 -10.85 7.50 -3.28
N LEU A 85 -10.29 8.46 -2.53
CA LEU A 85 -10.96 9.06 -1.39
C LEU A 85 -12.07 10.01 -1.84
N SER A 86 -11.84 10.80 -2.90
CA SER A 86 -12.87 11.63 -3.55
C SER A 86 -14.02 10.78 -4.05
N GLU A 87 -13.73 9.67 -4.73
CA GLU A 87 -14.73 8.73 -5.20
C GLU A 87 -15.54 8.14 -4.05
N LEU A 88 -14.86 7.66 -2.99
CA LEU A 88 -15.53 7.14 -1.80
C LEU A 88 -16.44 8.21 -1.15
N PHE A 89 -15.95 9.45 -1.02
CA PHE A 89 -16.74 10.55 -0.48
C PHE A 89 -18.00 10.82 -1.32
N LEU A 90 -17.88 10.83 -2.65
CA LEU A 90 -19.02 11.00 -3.56
C LEU A 90 -20.00 9.83 -3.48
N GLN A 91 -19.51 8.58 -3.44
CA GLN A 91 -20.34 7.39 -3.24
C GLN A 91 -21.12 7.48 -1.93
N LEU A 92 -20.46 7.89 -0.83
CA LEU A 92 -21.10 8.06 0.46
C LEU A 92 -22.20 9.14 0.41
N ARG A 93 -21.95 10.31 -0.19
CA ARG A 93 -22.97 11.36 -0.33
C ARG A 93 -24.19 10.92 -1.15
N GLN A 94 -23.98 10.08 -2.15
CA GLN A 94 -25.03 9.59 -3.04
C GLN A 94 -25.78 8.38 -2.46
N MET A 95 -25.33 7.80 -1.34
CA MET A 95 -26.01 6.67 -0.72
C MET A 95 -27.46 7.00 -0.36
N GLY A 96 -28.37 6.14 -0.83
CA GLY A 96 -29.82 6.28 -0.64
C GLY A 96 -30.57 6.95 -1.78
N ASN A 97 -29.88 7.45 -2.81
CA ASN A 97 -30.49 8.01 -4.03
C ASN A 97 -30.21 7.07 -5.22
N ASP A 98 -31.09 6.10 -5.50
CA ASP A 98 -31.10 5.19 -6.67
C ASP A 98 -29.77 4.47 -7.06
N ASN A 99 -28.71 4.57 -6.25
CA ASN A 99 -27.34 4.09 -6.52
C ASN A 99 -26.70 3.54 -5.22
N PRO A 100 -25.57 2.80 -5.30
CA PRO A 100 -25.39 1.50 -4.65
C PRO A 100 -25.61 1.50 -3.14
N THR A 101 -26.19 0.40 -2.64
CA THR A 101 -26.41 0.12 -1.21
C THR A 101 -25.10 -0.05 -0.40
N GLN A 102 -23.95 0.03 -1.06
CA GLN A 102 -22.65 -0.24 -0.50
C GLN A 102 -21.59 0.68 -1.11
N ALA A 103 -20.83 1.35 -0.24
CA ALA A 103 -19.67 2.12 -0.64
C ALA A 103 -18.48 1.18 -0.90
N THR A 104 -17.70 1.50 -1.93
CA THR A 104 -16.56 0.70 -2.38
C THR A 104 -15.33 1.58 -2.54
N ILE A 105 -14.15 1.01 -2.34
CA ILE A 105 -12.88 1.70 -2.56
C ILE A 105 -11.83 0.72 -3.09
N SER A 106 -11.12 1.14 -4.13
CA SER A 106 -10.03 0.35 -4.71
C SER A 106 -8.68 0.81 -4.15
N LEU A 107 -8.07 0.01 -3.30
CA LEU A 107 -6.77 0.33 -2.71
C LEU A 107 -5.65 0.27 -3.76
N PRO A 108 -4.55 1.03 -3.59
CA PRO A 108 -3.38 0.89 -4.44
C PRO A 108 -2.89 -0.56 -4.52
N VAL A 109 -2.41 -0.96 -5.70
CA VAL A 109 -1.80 -2.28 -5.88
C VAL A 109 -0.43 -2.27 -5.19
N LEU A 110 -0.22 -3.22 -4.29
CA LEU A 110 1.05 -3.43 -3.61
C LEU A 110 1.68 -4.75 -4.07
N VAL A 111 3.00 -4.77 -4.20
CA VAL A 111 3.75 -6.00 -4.48
C VAL A 111 4.06 -6.66 -3.15
N ASP A 112 3.20 -7.59 -2.72
CA ASP A 112 3.35 -8.32 -1.47
C ASP A 112 3.37 -9.84 -1.68
N SER A 113 3.91 -10.59 -0.71
CA SER A 113 3.97 -12.06 -0.79
C SER A 113 2.58 -12.71 -0.84
N SER A 114 2.34 -13.56 -1.85
CA SER A 114 1.10 -14.32 -1.97
C SER A 114 0.91 -15.39 -0.90
N ALA A 115 1.99 -15.84 -0.28
CA ALA A 115 1.98 -16.82 0.81
C ALA A 115 1.59 -16.21 2.17
N ARG A 116 1.46 -14.89 2.26
CA ARG A 116 1.11 -14.16 3.48
C ARG A 116 -0.26 -13.50 3.36
N THR A 117 -0.84 -13.16 4.52
CA THR A 117 -1.99 -12.25 4.58
C THR A 117 -1.64 -10.96 3.87
N THR A 118 -2.63 -10.28 3.29
CA THR A 118 -2.37 -9.03 2.57
C THR A 118 -1.58 -8.01 3.41
N ALA A 119 -0.73 -7.24 2.77
CA ALA A 119 -0.04 -6.12 3.42
C ALA A 119 -1.00 -5.05 4.01
N TRP A 120 -2.24 -4.97 3.50
CA TRP A 120 -3.26 -4.03 3.96
C TRP A 120 -3.91 -4.38 5.30
N GLU A 121 -3.70 -5.60 5.81
CA GLU A 121 -4.49 -6.18 6.90
C GLU A 121 -4.32 -5.39 8.21
N PHE A 122 -3.09 -5.07 8.57
CA PHE A 122 -2.73 -4.47 9.86
C PHE A 122 -2.77 -2.94 9.85
N SER A 123 -2.91 -2.32 8.68
CA SER A 123 -3.23 -0.88 8.56
C SER A 123 -4.75 -0.60 8.49
N THR A 124 -5.58 -1.65 8.49
CA THR A 124 -7.05 -1.54 8.41
C THR A 124 -7.68 -0.60 9.44
N PRO A 125 -7.26 -0.54 10.72
CA PRO A 125 -7.87 0.38 11.69
C PRO A 125 -7.78 1.85 11.29
N LEU A 126 -6.68 2.27 10.67
CA LEU A 126 -6.49 3.63 10.16
C LEU A 126 -7.54 3.98 9.10
N ARG A 127 -7.79 3.05 8.18
CA ARG A 127 -8.81 3.20 7.13
C ARG A 127 -10.22 3.13 7.69
N ARG A 128 -10.51 2.23 8.64
CA ARG A 128 -11.79 2.19 9.37
C ARG A 128 -12.11 3.52 10.05
N LEU A 129 -11.11 4.18 10.64
CA LEU A 129 -11.26 5.50 11.23
C LEU A 129 -11.55 6.56 10.16
N ALA A 130 -10.83 6.54 9.05
CA ALA A 130 -11.11 7.43 7.92
C ALA A 130 -12.55 7.24 7.39
N TYR A 131 -13.01 5.99 7.22
CA TYR A 131 -14.37 5.69 6.77
C TYR A 131 -15.43 6.18 7.77
N LYS A 132 -15.20 6.00 9.08
CA LYS A 132 -16.09 6.50 10.14
C LYS A 132 -16.26 8.01 10.07
N LEU A 133 -15.15 8.73 9.92
CA LEU A 133 -15.13 10.20 9.83
C LEU A 133 -15.81 10.69 8.55
N LEU A 134 -15.53 10.05 7.40
CA LEU A 134 -16.19 10.40 6.13
C LEU A 134 -17.69 10.15 6.15
N GLY A 135 -18.12 8.98 6.64
CA GLY A 135 -19.54 8.65 6.72
C GLY A 135 -20.33 9.67 7.54
N ALA A 136 -19.76 10.07 8.68
CA ALA A 136 -20.34 11.10 9.53
C ALA A 136 -20.41 12.48 8.86
N GLU A 137 -19.38 12.89 8.13
CA GLU A 137 -19.38 14.14 7.38
C GLU A 137 -20.47 14.18 6.30
N THR A 138 -20.79 13.01 5.72
CA THR A 138 -21.86 12.90 4.72
C THR A 138 -23.25 12.71 5.33
N GLU A 139 -23.38 12.63 6.65
CA GLU A 139 -24.61 12.30 7.38
C GLU A 139 -25.26 10.97 6.93
N LYS A 140 -24.49 10.09 6.27
CA LYS A 140 -24.96 8.79 5.78
C LYS A 140 -24.42 7.65 6.64
N LEU A 141 -25.32 6.75 7.01
CA LEU A 141 -24.98 5.51 7.70
C LEU A 141 -24.43 4.51 6.67
N CYS A 142 -23.11 4.41 6.58
CA CYS A 142 -22.44 3.34 5.87
C CYS A 142 -21.89 2.34 6.91
N PRO A 143 -22.53 1.17 7.12
CA PRO A 143 -22.05 0.22 8.12
C PRO A 143 -20.77 -0.49 7.68
N GLN A 144 -20.55 -0.62 6.37
CA GLN A 144 -19.46 -1.38 5.78
C GLN A 144 -18.97 -0.75 4.48
N VAL A 145 -17.66 -0.74 4.28
CA VAL A 145 -17.00 -0.34 3.03
C VAL A 145 -16.35 -1.56 2.40
N LEU A 146 -16.61 -1.81 1.12
CA LEU A 146 -15.96 -2.89 0.36
C LEU A 146 -14.60 -2.41 -0.16
N GLU A 147 -13.52 -3.01 0.36
CA GLU A 147 -12.16 -2.74 -0.12
C GLU A 147 -11.79 -3.72 -1.24
N HIS A 148 -11.56 -3.20 -2.45
CA HIS A 148 -10.88 -3.94 -3.51
C HIS A 148 -9.38 -3.90 -3.26
N ARG A 149 -8.82 -5.06 -2.95
CA ARG A 149 -7.40 -5.30 -2.70
C ARG A 149 -7.00 -6.63 -3.31
N ARG A 150 -5.71 -6.96 -3.29
CA ARG A 150 -5.27 -8.30 -3.69
C ARG A 150 -6.04 -9.35 -2.90
N VAL A 151 -6.72 -10.22 -3.63
CA VAL A 151 -7.41 -11.40 -3.11
C VAL A 151 -6.67 -12.64 -3.59
N SER A 152 -6.66 -13.70 -2.77
CA SER A 152 -6.05 -14.98 -3.13
C SER A 152 -6.87 -15.75 -4.17
N HIS A 153 -8.16 -15.46 -4.31
CA HIS A 153 -9.08 -16.14 -5.22
C HIS A 153 -9.90 -15.16 -6.06
N ILE A 154 -10.02 -15.44 -7.35
CA ILE A 154 -10.76 -14.63 -8.35
C ILE A 154 -12.24 -14.46 -7.97
N ALA A 155 -12.82 -15.42 -7.23
CA ALA A 155 -14.20 -15.34 -6.76
C ALA A 155 -14.42 -14.30 -5.64
N HIS A 156 -13.36 -13.81 -5.01
CA HIS A 156 -13.47 -12.82 -3.93
C HIS A 156 -13.50 -11.42 -4.51
N LYS A 157 -14.64 -10.75 -4.41
CA LYS A 157 -14.85 -9.40 -4.95
C LYS A 157 -14.21 -8.29 -4.11
N GLY A 158 -13.52 -8.62 -3.02
CA GLY A 158 -12.93 -7.66 -2.08
C GLY A 158 -13.10 -8.11 -0.64
N SER A 159 -12.78 -7.22 0.30
CA SER A 159 -12.97 -7.43 1.74
C SER A 159 -13.98 -6.41 2.27
N LEU A 160 -15.05 -6.88 2.90
CA LEU A 160 -15.97 -6.01 3.61
C LEU A 160 -15.34 -5.56 4.92
N ILE A 161 -15.21 -4.25 5.10
CA ILE A 161 -14.63 -3.64 6.28
C ILE A 161 -15.74 -2.94 7.06
N GLU A 162 -16.01 -3.43 8.26
CA GLU A 162 -16.96 -2.81 9.17
C GLU A 162 -16.44 -1.47 9.68
N VAL A 163 -17.31 -0.46 9.62
CA VAL A 163 -17.00 0.84 10.20
C VAL A 163 -16.94 0.71 11.73
N MET A 164 -15.94 1.33 12.34
CA MET A 164 -15.72 1.24 13.78
C MET A 164 -16.75 2.02 14.60
N SER A 165 -16.95 1.59 15.85
CA SER A 165 -17.71 2.32 16.86
C SER A 165 -17.01 3.64 17.26
N THR A 166 -17.76 4.56 17.86
CA THR A 166 -17.20 5.83 18.35
C THR A 166 -16.15 5.60 19.45
N TYR A 167 -16.36 4.60 20.32
CA TYR A 167 -15.39 4.23 21.35
C TYR A 167 -14.07 3.74 20.74
N GLU A 168 -14.14 2.80 19.78
CA GLU A 168 -12.94 2.34 19.05
C GLU A 168 -12.22 3.50 18.34
N ALA A 169 -12.97 4.45 17.77
CA ALA A 169 -12.41 5.61 17.10
C ALA A 169 -11.63 6.53 18.05
N GLN A 170 -12.19 6.82 19.23
CA GLN A 170 -11.54 7.63 20.25
C GLN A 170 -10.28 6.97 20.80
N GLU A 171 -10.37 5.67 21.09
CA GLU A 171 -9.24 4.87 21.58
C GLU A 171 -8.12 4.78 20.56
N LEU A 172 -8.45 4.54 19.29
CA LEU A 172 -7.46 4.52 18.22
C LEU A 172 -6.81 5.91 18.05
N ALA A 173 -7.58 6.99 18.01
CA ALA A 173 -7.04 8.34 17.90
C ALA A 173 -6.08 8.68 19.05
N ARG A 174 -6.43 8.31 20.28
CA ARG A 174 -5.59 8.48 21.48
C ARG A 174 -4.29 7.68 21.37
N ASN A 175 -4.37 6.43 20.92
CA ASN A 175 -3.19 5.58 20.74
C ASN A 175 -2.27 6.09 19.63
N LEU A 176 -2.81 6.55 18.49
CA LEU A 176 -2.02 7.13 17.42
C LEU A 176 -1.27 8.38 17.87
N LEU A 177 -1.93 9.27 18.63
CA LEU A 177 -1.28 10.43 19.23
C LEU A 177 -0.13 10.03 20.16
N TYR A 178 -0.36 9.04 21.02
CA TYR A 178 0.68 8.50 21.90
C TYR A 178 1.87 7.95 21.10
N ILE A 179 1.65 7.20 20.03
CA ILE A 179 2.72 6.65 19.17
C ILE A 179 3.54 7.79 18.56
N VAL A 180 2.87 8.75 17.91
CA VAL A 180 3.52 9.87 17.22
C VAL A 180 4.35 10.69 18.21
N GLN A 181 3.78 11.06 19.36
CA GLN A 181 4.48 11.81 20.41
C GLN A 181 5.63 11.01 21.03
N SER A 182 5.44 9.71 21.25
CA SER A 182 6.50 8.86 21.81
C SER A 182 7.70 8.75 20.86
N ILE A 183 7.44 8.65 19.54
CA ILE A 183 8.51 8.56 18.54
C ILE A 183 9.30 9.87 18.44
N GLN A 184 8.67 11.04 18.64
CA GLN A 184 9.36 12.33 18.69
C GLN A 184 10.44 12.39 19.79
N THR A 185 10.32 11.59 20.85
CA THR A 185 11.35 11.48 21.89
C THR A 185 12.56 10.63 21.47
N ILE A 186 12.45 9.89 20.37
CA ILE A 186 13.47 8.95 19.87
C ILE A 186 14.15 9.49 18.62
N VAL A 187 13.39 10.14 17.73
CA VAL A 187 13.81 10.63 16.41
C VAL A 187 13.16 11.99 16.15
N HIS A 188 13.90 12.91 15.54
CA HIS A 188 13.35 14.21 15.16
C HIS A 188 12.32 14.05 14.04
N ALA A 189 11.23 14.82 14.09
CA ALA A 189 10.17 14.75 13.07
C ALA A 189 10.64 15.02 11.63
N GLY A 190 11.76 15.75 11.47
CA GLY A 190 12.38 16.02 10.17
C GLY A 190 13.28 14.89 9.62
N ASP A 191 13.57 13.86 10.42
CA ASP A 191 14.37 12.72 9.93
C ASP A 191 13.51 11.83 9.03
N SER A 192 14.09 11.36 7.91
CA SER A 192 13.41 10.47 6.96
C SER A 192 12.89 9.16 7.57
N ILE A 193 13.46 8.74 8.70
CA ILE A 193 13.09 7.51 9.43
C ILE A 193 11.84 7.72 10.30
N TYR A 194 11.53 8.96 10.69
CA TYR A 194 10.46 9.25 11.65
C TYR A 194 9.12 8.64 11.24
N TRP A 195 8.65 8.94 10.03
CA TRP A 195 7.36 8.44 9.54
C TRP A 195 7.36 6.94 9.24
N LEU A 196 8.52 6.40 8.84
CA LEU A 196 8.69 4.96 8.67
C LEU A 196 8.57 4.23 10.02
N LEU A 197 9.12 4.82 11.08
CA LEU A 197 9.00 4.28 12.43
C LEU A 197 7.56 4.39 12.95
N VAL A 198 6.85 5.49 12.67
CA VAL A 198 5.41 5.62 12.99
C VAL A 198 4.62 4.49 12.30
N CYS A 199 4.81 4.30 11.00
CA CYS A 199 4.15 3.23 10.24
C CYS A 199 4.46 1.85 10.81
N LEU A 200 5.74 1.58 11.10
CA LEU A 200 6.20 0.32 11.68
C LEU A 200 5.55 0.04 13.04
N ILE A 201 5.60 0.99 13.97
CA ILE A 201 5.08 0.77 15.32
C ILE A 201 3.57 0.57 15.29
N THR A 202 2.83 1.38 14.52
CA THR A 202 1.38 1.20 14.37
C THR A 202 1.02 -0.17 13.79
N ASP A 203 1.75 -0.65 12.77
CA ASP A 203 1.55 -1.98 12.19
C ASP A 203 1.86 -3.11 13.20
N MET A 204 2.95 -2.96 13.97
CA MET A 204 3.36 -3.93 14.99
C MET A 204 2.40 -4.01 16.17
N GLU A 205 1.87 -2.88 16.65
CA GLU A 205 0.86 -2.85 17.71
C GLU A 205 -0.42 -3.55 17.25
N GLU A 206 -0.84 -3.31 16.00
CA GLU A 206 -2.00 -3.98 15.43
C GLU A 206 -1.79 -5.49 15.29
N CYS A 207 -0.63 -5.92 14.79
CA CYS A 207 -0.27 -7.34 14.70
C CYS A 207 -0.45 -8.04 16.06
N GLN A 208 0.07 -7.42 17.12
CA GLN A 208 0.02 -7.96 18.47
C GLN A 208 -1.39 -7.97 19.05
N ARG A 209 -2.16 -6.90 18.83
CA ARG A 209 -3.56 -6.83 19.26
C ARG A 209 -4.40 -7.96 18.65
N ARG A 210 -4.01 -8.46 17.47
CA ARG A 210 -4.62 -9.63 16.82
C ARG A 210 -3.97 -10.96 17.18
N GLY A 211 -3.05 -10.99 18.14
CA GLY A 211 -2.34 -12.20 18.57
C GLY A 211 -1.39 -12.78 17.52
N LYS A 212 -0.92 -11.95 16.56
CA LYS A 212 -0.01 -12.37 15.49
C LYS A 212 1.41 -11.84 15.73
N GLU A 213 2.39 -12.61 15.30
CA GLU A 213 3.79 -12.21 15.37
C GLU A 213 4.13 -11.22 14.23
N PRO A 214 4.61 -9.99 14.52
CA PRO A 214 4.93 -9.01 13.49
C PRO A 214 6.13 -9.45 12.64
N LEU A 215 6.00 -9.39 11.31
CA LEU A 215 7.08 -9.73 10.39
C LEU A 215 8.35 -8.91 10.64
N ALA A 216 8.17 -7.64 10.99
CA ALA A 216 9.29 -6.76 11.35
C ALA A 216 10.14 -7.32 12.49
N ARG A 217 9.56 -8.01 13.48
CA ARG A 217 10.32 -8.61 14.57
C ARG A 217 11.23 -9.72 14.07
N CYS A 218 10.72 -10.58 13.20
CA CYS A 218 11.52 -11.61 12.53
C CYS A 218 12.67 -10.98 11.72
N LEU A 219 12.41 -9.88 11.01
CA LEU A 219 13.43 -9.18 10.21
C LEU A 219 14.49 -8.48 11.06
N LEU A 220 14.11 -7.93 12.21
CA LEU A 220 15.04 -7.31 13.17
C LEU A 220 15.97 -8.33 13.83
N GLN A 221 15.54 -9.59 13.97
CA GLN A 221 16.36 -10.68 14.51
C GLN A 221 17.28 -11.31 13.47
N LYS A 222 16.92 -11.27 12.18
CA LYS A 222 17.75 -11.80 11.09
C LYS A 222 18.93 -10.88 10.78
N THR A 223 20.13 -11.42 10.64
CA THR A 223 21.23 -10.70 9.96
C THR A 223 20.98 -10.77 8.47
N TYR A 224 20.86 -9.61 7.82
CA TYR A 224 20.75 -9.54 6.37
C TYR A 224 22.14 -9.30 5.83
N ASP A 225 22.71 -10.32 5.20
CA ASP A 225 23.83 -10.14 4.30
C ASP A 225 23.22 -9.83 2.92
N SER A 226 23.69 -8.78 2.26
CA SER A 226 23.26 -8.46 0.91
C SER A 226 23.51 -9.67 0.02
N ASP A 227 22.47 -10.14 -0.69
CA ASP A 227 22.63 -11.24 -1.63
C ASP A 227 23.63 -10.77 -2.71
N PRO A 228 24.76 -11.48 -2.91
CA PRO A 228 25.74 -11.13 -3.92
C PRO A 228 25.16 -11.11 -5.36
N GLN A 229 23.99 -11.71 -5.58
CA GLN A 229 23.26 -11.70 -6.84
C GLN A 229 22.21 -10.57 -6.94
N GLY A 230 22.01 -9.79 -5.87
CA GLY A 230 21.09 -8.66 -5.84
C GLY A 230 19.61 -9.04 -5.72
N TYR A 231 19.28 -10.29 -5.38
CA TYR A 231 17.89 -10.70 -5.16
C TYR A 231 17.37 -10.20 -3.82
N VAL A 232 16.15 -9.68 -3.84
CA VAL A 232 15.45 -9.21 -2.65
C VAL A 232 14.54 -10.33 -2.14
N ASN A 233 14.71 -10.71 -0.87
CA ASN A 233 13.88 -11.73 -0.24
C ASN A 233 12.40 -11.30 -0.20
N TRP A 234 11.47 -12.22 -0.50
CA TRP A 234 10.03 -12.01 -0.38
C TRP A 234 9.54 -11.54 1.00
N ASP A 235 10.24 -11.90 2.08
CA ASP A 235 9.95 -11.35 3.41
C ASP A 235 10.18 -9.84 3.45
N MET A 236 11.26 -9.36 2.81
CA MET A 236 11.58 -7.95 2.72
C MET A 236 10.60 -7.22 1.80
N VAL A 237 10.29 -7.80 0.64
CA VAL A 237 9.27 -7.27 -0.28
C VAL A 237 7.92 -7.12 0.43
N HIS A 238 7.48 -8.14 1.17
CA HIS A 238 6.22 -8.09 1.91
C HIS A 238 6.26 -7.04 3.04
N PHE A 239 7.38 -6.92 3.76
CA PHE A 239 7.54 -5.92 4.81
C PHE A 239 7.48 -4.49 4.25
N VAL A 240 8.15 -4.22 3.13
CA VAL A 240 8.03 -2.93 2.43
C VAL A 240 6.57 -2.67 2.06
N ALA A 241 5.85 -3.66 1.53
CA ALA A 241 4.43 -3.52 1.24
C ALA A 241 3.59 -3.20 2.49
N GLN A 242 3.89 -3.78 3.66
CA GLN A 242 3.21 -3.42 4.92
C GLN A 242 3.46 -1.96 5.30
N LEU A 243 4.70 -1.48 5.18
CA LEU A 243 5.03 -0.07 5.41
C LEU A 243 4.29 0.85 4.41
N GLN A 244 4.23 0.49 3.14
CA GLN A 244 3.50 1.24 2.11
C GLN A 244 2.00 1.27 2.42
N ALA A 245 1.43 0.15 2.87
CA ALA A 245 0.02 0.07 3.25
C ALA A 245 -0.31 0.96 4.45
N ALA A 246 0.52 0.93 5.49
CA ALA A 246 0.39 1.80 6.65
C ALA A 246 0.56 3.28 6.26
N PHE A 247 1.59 3.60 5.48
CA PHE A 247 1.86 4.95 4.99
C PHE A 247 0.68 5.53 4.21
N TYR A 248 0.16 4.78 3.25
CA TYR A 248 -1.01 5.20 2.47
C TYR A 248 -2.26 5.35 3.35
N SER A 249 -2.46 4.46 4.32
CA SER A 249 -3.60 4.54 5.23
C SER A 249 -3.53 5.76 6.16
N PHE A 250 -2.33 6.15 6.62
CA PHE A 250 -2.12 7.42 7.33
C PHE A 250 -2.42 8.63 6.45
N ARG A 251 -2.00 8.61 5.18
CA ARG A 251 -2.32 9.66 4.22
C ARG A 251 -3.83 9.81 4.03
N MET A 252 -4.55 8.70 3.87
CA MET A 252 -6.02 8.72 3.80
C MET A 252 -6.62 9.35 5.05
N LEU A 253 -6.18 8.93 6.23
CA LEU A 253 -6.65 9.47 7.50
C LEU A 253 -6.39 10.98 7.62
N TYR A 254 -5.19 11.44 7.26
CA TYR A 254 -4.85 12.87 7.27
C TYR A 254 -5.74 13.67 6.32
N GLN A 255 -5.92 13.21 5.08
CA GLN A 255 -6.81 13.87 4.12
C GLN A 255 -8.26 13.93 4.62
N THR A 256 -8.76 12.87 5.24
CA THR A 256 -10.07 12.87 5.88
C THR A 256 -10.14 13.86 7.04
N LEU A 257 -9.14 13.91 7.93
CA LEU A 257 -9.08 14.89 9.03
C LEU A 257 -9.03 16.34 8.53
N CYS A 258 -8.43 16.56 7.35
CA CYS A 258 -8.43 17.84 6.68
C CYS A 258 -9.82 18.26 6.17
N LEU A 259 -10.60 17.27 5.72
CA LEU A 259 -11.90 17.43 5.10
C LEU A 259 -13.04 17.65 6.11
N VAL A 260 -13.05 16.92 7.21
CA VAL A 260 -14.20 16.89 8.13
C VAL A 260 -14.45 18.22 8.85
N SER A 261 -15.73 18.55 9.02
CA SER A 261 -16.21 19.74 9.72
C SER A 261 -16.00 19.66 11.24
N THR A 262 -16.23 20.77 11.93
CA THR A 262 -16.13 20.85 13.40
C THR A 262 -17.12 19.94 14.11
N HIS A 263 -18.30 19.70 13.55
CA HIS A 263 -19.31 18.80 14.14
C HIS A 263 -18.89 17.33 14.05
N THR A 264 -18.37 16.90 12.89
CA THR A 264 -17.83 15.55 12.70
C THR A 264 -16.58 15.31 13.55
N SER A 265 -15.84 16.36 13.87
CA SER A 265 -14.64 16.30 14.69
C SER A 265 -14.92 15.81 16.12
N ASP A 266 -16.14 15.97 16.63
CA ASP A 266 -16.54 15.52 17.98
C ASP A 266 -16.52 13.98 18.12
N ILE A 267 -16.55 13.21 17.02
CA ILE A 267 -16.43 11.74 17.06
C ILE A 267 -15.17 11.29 17.78
N ILE A 268 -14.05 11.96 17.51
CA ILE A 268 -12.77 11.73 18.19
C ILE A 268 -12.42 12.86 19.17
N GLY A 269 -13.36 13.78 19.42
CA GLY A 269 -13.27 14.87 20.37
C GLY A 269 -12.00 15.72 20.22
N GLN A 270 -11.34 16.00 21.35
CA GLN A 270 -10.12 16.81 21.41
C GLN A 270 -8.95 16.22 20.60
N ASN A 271 -8.96 14.91 20.35
CA ASN A 271 -7.91 14.24 19.59
C ASN A 271 -7.93 14.64 18.11
N ASN A 272 -9.03 15.17 17.57
CA ASN A 272 -9.11 15.58 16.16
C ASN A 272 -8.04 16.64 15.83
N LYS A 273 -8.06 17.76 16.55
CA LYS A 273 -7.16 18.89 16.30
C LYS A 273 -5.70 18.48 16.52
N GLN A 274 -5.45 17.71 17.57
CA GLN A 274 -4.10 17.23 17.89
C GLN A 274 -3.58 16.27 16.82
N LEU A 275 -4.42 15.33 16.35
CA LEU A 275 -4.01 14.34 15.35
C LEU A 275 -3.82 14.99 13.99
N ARG A 276 -4.70 15.92 13.60
CA ARG A 276 -4.55 16.73 12.39
C ARG A 276 -3.25 17.52 12.42
N ALA A 277 -2.92 18.15 13.55
CA ALA A 277 -1.65 18.88 13.70
C ALA A 277 -0.45 17.94 13.66
N ALA A 278 -0.52 16.80 14.35
CA ALA A 278 0.56 15.83 14.41
C ALA A 278 0.86 15.19 13.04
N LEU A 279 -0.15 15.05 12.18
CA LEU A 279 -0.04 14.52 10.82
C LEU A 279 0.17 15.62 9.75
N ALA A 280 0.29 16.89 10.13
CA ALA A 280 0.40 18.00 9.16
C ALA A 280 1.65 17.90 8.28
N ASP A 281 2.75 17.41 8.86
CA ASP A 281 4.04 17.22 8.17
C ASP A 281 4.17 15.80 7.59
N PHE A 282 3.06 15.08 7.40
CA PHE A 282 3.09 13.74 6.83
C PHE A 282 3.57 13.79 5.36
N PRO A 283 4.49 12.90 4.94
CA PRO A 283 5.13 13.07 3.64
C PRO A 283 4.16 12.83 2.47
N PRO A 284 4.42 13.43 1.30
CA PRO A 284 3.67 13.16 0.08
C PRO A 284 3.84 11.70 -0.37
N LEU A 285 2.92 11.23 -1.23
CA LEU A 285 2.98 9.86 -1.77
C LEU A 285 4.25 9.56 -2.57
N ALA A 286 4.94 10.59 -3.09
CA ALA A 286 6.22 10.44 -3.77
C ALA A 286 7.32 9.89 -2.83
N ASP A 287 7.19 10.11 -1.53
CA ASP A 287 8.14 9.67 -0.50
C ASP A 287 7.70 8.33 0.15
N CYS A 288 6.82 7.59 -0.52
CA CYS A 288 6.36 6.28 -0.06
C CYS A 288 7.56 5.32 0.16
N PRO A 289 7.58 4.53 1.24
CA PRO A 289 8.69 3.63 1.53
C PRO A 289 9.03 2.69 0.37
N ASN A 290 10.33 2.51 0.17
CA ASN A 290 10.90 1.52 -0.73
C ASN A 290 11.81 0.56 0.05
N ILE A 291 12.51 -0.31 -0.68
CA ILE A 291 13.41 -1.31 -0.07
C ILE A 291 14.52 -0.63 0.71
N ASP A 292 15.21 0.36 0.13
CA ASP A 292 16.32 1.07 0.77
C ASP A 292 15.88 1.78 2.06
N GLY A 293 14.70 2.40 2.06
CA GLY A 293 14.11 3.04 3.23
C GLY A 293 13.78 2.03 4.33
N ALA A 294 13.25 0.86 3.97
CA ALA A 294 12.97 -0.22 4.92
C ALA A 294 14.26 -0.85 5.48
N GLU A 295 15.32 -1.01 4.69
CA GLU A 295 16.62 -1.47 5.18
C GLU A 295 17.23 -0.47 6.17
N THR A 296 17.18 0.82 5.81
CA THR A 296 17.64 1.92 6.66
C THR A 296 16.88 1.93 7.99
N LEU A 297 15.56 1.74 7.97
CA LEU A 297 14.72 1.62 9.17
C LEU A 297 15.15 0.42 10.04
N LEU A 298 15.32 -0.76 9.44
CA LEU A 298 15.72 -1.96 10.18
C LEU A 298 17.12 -1.80 10.79
N LEU A 299 18.06 -1.22 10.06
CA LEU A 299 19.41 -0.90 10.56
C LEU A 299 19.36 0.12 11.69
N PHE A 300 18.53 1.15 11.57
CA PHE A 300 18.30 2.14 12.61
C PHE A 300 17.78 1.48 13.90
N CYS A 301 16.74 0.65 13.79
CA CYS A 301 16.17 -0.08 14.92
C CYS A 301 17.20 -1.03 15.57
N LYS A 302 18.02 -1.71 14.76
CA LYS A 302 19.10 -2.59 15.24
C LYS A 302 20.18 -1.82 16.00
N ARG A 303 20.65 -0.70 15.46
CA ARG A 303 21.69 0.14 16.09
C ARG A 303 21.23 0.75 17.42
N ARG A 304 19.93 1.04 17.55
CA ARG A 304 19.33 1.62 18.76
C ARG A 304 18.60 0.61 19.63
N GLN A 305 18.95 -0.68 19.55
CA GLN A 305 18.41 -1.71 20.45
C GLN A 305 18.69 -1.45 21.93
N SER A 306 19.61 -0.57 22.31
CA SER A 306 19.83 -0.15 23.70
C SER A 306 18.83 0.92 24.20
N ASN A 307 18.11 1.60 23.30
CA ASN A 307 17.13 2.62 23.65
C ASN A 307 15.88 1.94 24.26
N GLN A 308 15.66 2.12 25.56
CA GLN A 308 14.57 1.44 26.28
C GLN A 308 13.17 1.82 25.76
N SER A 309 12.96 3.09 25.38
CA SER A 309 11.69 3.55 24.81
C SER A 309 11.40 2.85 23.48
N LEU A 310 12.39 2.81 22.58
CA LEU A 310 12.27 2.12 21.29
C LEU A 310 12.06 0.62 21.47
N ARG A 311 12.81 -0.04 22.37
CA ARG A 311 12.62 -1.47 22.66
C ARG A 311 11.21 -1.77 23.17
N LYS A 312 10.68 -0.91 24.04
CA LYS A 312 9.33 -1.05 24.60
C LYS A 312 8.28 -0.95 23.50
N MET A 313 8.41 0.02 22.59
CA MET A 313 7.49 0.18 21.45
C MET A 313 7.61 -0.94 20.41
N LEU A 314 8.81 -1.51 20.22
CA LEU A 314 9.00 -2.69 19.35
C LEU A 314 8.60 -4.01 20.05
N HIS A 315 8.27 -3.95 21.34
CA HIS A 315 7.98 -5.11 22.19
C HIS A 315 9.05 -6.20 22.08
N MET A 316 10.31 -5.79 22.16
CA MET A 316 11.45 -6.72 22.11
C MET A 316 11.66 -7.35 23.50
N PRO A 317 11.96 -8.66 23.60
CA PRO A 317 12.25 -9.29 24.88
C PRO A 317 13.42 -8.59 25.61
N ARG A 318 13.36 -8.52 26.95
CA ARG A 318 14.47 -8.02 27.76
C ARG A 318 15.69 -8.89 27.49
N GLN A 319 16.81 -8.26 27.12
CA GLN A 319 18.10 -8.95 27.18
C GLN A 319 18.44 -9.07 28.66
N GLU A 320 18.40 -10.30 29.18
CA GLU A 320 19.03 -10.61 30.45
C GLU A 320 20.53 -10.35 30.26
N THR A 321 21.02 -9.31 30.94
CA THR A 321 22.45 -9.14 31.13
C THR A 321 22.93 -10.34 31.94
N PHE A 322 23.49 -11.33 31.26
CA PHE A 322 24.31 -12.34 31.93
C PHE A 322 25.52 -11.60 32.51
N GLU A 323 25.39 -11.15 33.75
CA GLU A 323 26.55 -10.88 34.59
C GLU A 323 27.30 -12.20 34.72
N THR A 324 28.42 -12.33 34.00
CA THR A 324 29.42 -13.35 34.24
C THR A 324 29.92 -13.21 35.67
N ARG A 325 29.26 -13.90 36.60
CA ARG A 325 29.84 -14.24 37.89
C ARG A 325 30.95 -15.25 37.64
N SER A 326 32.17 -14.73 37.53
CA SER A 326 33.38 -15.49 37.81
C SER A 326 33.26 -16.06 39.23
N ASN A 327 32.91 -17.33 39.35
CA ASN A 327 33.20 -18.09 40.55
C ASN A 327 33.97 -19.35 40.15
N GLY A 328 35.20 -19.40 40.64
CA GLY A 328 36.07 -20.56 40.54
C GLY A 328 35.46 -21.76 41.26
N ASP A 329 35.71 -22.90 40.62
CA ASP A 329 36.21 -24.14 41.20
C ASP A 329 35.46 -24.75 42.39
N MET A 330 34.84 -25.91 42.12
CA MET A 330 35.13 -27.17 42.81
C MET A 330 34.23 -28.26 42.21
N GLY A 331 34.87 -29.22 41.54
CA GLY A 331 34.18 -30.28 40.81
C GLY A 331 33.70 -31.43 41.69
N VAL A 332 32.78 -32.24 41.15
CA VAL A 332 32.66 -33.67 41.47
C VAL A 332 32.22 -34.44 40.21
N LYS A 333 32.91 -35.57 39.99
CA LYS A 333 32.80 -36.55 38.91
C LYS A 333 31.41 -37.22 38.82
N GLY A 334 31.03 -37.67 37.62
CA GLY A 334 29.87 -38.55 37.44
C GLY A 334 29.64 -39.09 36.01
N ASN A 335 30.42 -40.12 35.65
CA ASN A 335 30.17 -41.23 34.70
C ASN A 335 29.34 -41.08 33.41
N MET A 336 30.03 -41.46 32.33
CA MET A 336 29.62 -42.19 31.12
C MET A 336 28.15 -42.67 30.98
N ARG A 337 27.57 -42.40 29.80
CA ARG A 337 27.07 -43.48 28.93
C ARG A 337 27.11 -43.10 27.45
N LYS A 338 27.91 -43.87 26.69
CA LYS A 338 27.90 -43.95 25.23
C LYS A 338 26.59 -44.56 24.75
N GLN A 339 25.96 -43.98 23.73
CA GLN A 339 25.27 -44.76 22.70
C GLN A 339 25.54 -44.16 21.32
N ARG A 340 25.99 -45.04 20.43
CA ARG A 340 26.51 -44.79 19.09
C ARG A 340 25.74 -45.75 18.18
N ILE A 341 24.96 -45.24 17.23
CA ILE A 341 24.42 -45.98 16.08
C ILE A 341 24.38 -44.96 14.92
N LYS A 342 25.43 -44.83 14.08
CA LYS A 342 25.54 -45.41 12.70
C LYS A 342 24.18 -45.47 12.00
N GLY A 343 23.80 -44.64 11.04
CA GLY A 343 24.51 -44.23 9.84
C GLY A 343 23.71 -44.72 8.62
N ASN A 344 23.37 -43.84 7.68
CA ASN A 344 23.46 -44.14 6.25
C ASN A 344 23.29 -42.89 5.39
N LYS A 345 24.36 -42.58 4.65
CA LYS A 345 24.36 -41.74 3.46
C LYS A 345 23.73 -42.52 2.32
N LEU A 346 22.83 -41.89 1.57
CA LEU A 346 22.56 -42.28 0.19
C LEU A 346 22.56 -41.01 -0.67
N ALA A 347 23.63 -40.88 -1.44
CA ALA A 347 23.74 -39.97 -2.56
C ALA A 347 22.77 -40.40 -3.67
N ARG A 348 22.12 -39.45 -4.33
CA ARG A 348 21.61 -39.67 -5.67
C ARG A 348 21.88 -38.46 -6.55
N ARG A 349 22.24 -38.79 -7.78
CA ARG A 349 23.10 -38.09 -8.74
C ARG A 349 22.23 -37.30 -9.73
N LYS A 350 22.81 -36.20 -10.21
CA LYS A 350 22.37 -35.29 -11.28
C LYS A 350 21.70 -35.99 -12.47
N GLN A 351 20.69 -35.33 -13.03
CA GLN A 351 20.51 -35.25 -14.48
C GLN A 351 20.25 -33.80 -14.89
N SER A 352 21.20 -33.31 -15.68
CA SER A 352 21.15 -32.08 -16.47
C SER A 352 20.26 -32.28 -17.68
N VAL A 353 19.41 -31.30 -17.98
CA VAL A 353 18.89 -31.09 -19.33
C VAL A 353 19.37 -29.73 -19.77
N GLN A 354 20.28 -29.75 -20.75
CA GLN A 354 20.68 -28.62 -21.57
C GLN A 354 19.50 -28.23 -22.46
N THR A 355 19.16 -26.95 -22.52
CA THR A 355 18.48 -26.37 -23.68
C THR A 355 19.20 -25.10 -24.10
N HIS A 356 19.33 -24.99 -25.41
CA HIS A 356 20.27 -24.16 -26.14
C HIS A 356 20.05 -22.65 -26.00
N SER A 357 21.18 -21.94 -26.03
CA SER A 357 21.31 -20.52 -26.31
C SER A 357 20.76 -20.16 -27.70
N GLY A 358 19.87 -19.17 -27.74
CA GLY A 358 19.52 -18.42 -28.94
C GLY A 358 19.62 -16.92 -28.65
N SER A 359 20.77 -16.34 -28.96
CA SER A 359 21.02 -14.90 -28.92
C SER A 359 20.23 -14.21 -30.03
N ASN A 360 19.37 -13.26 -29.69
CA ASN A 360 19.01 -12.15 -30.58
C ASN A 360 18.80 -10.87 -29.75
N LYS A 361 19.86 -10.07 -29.66
CA LYS A 361 19.81 -8.69 -29.16
C LYS A 361 19.09 -7.83 -30.21
N SER A 362 17.80 -7.59 -30.04
CA SER A 362 17.16 -6.43 -30.66
C SER A 362 17.32 -5.23 -29.72
N LYS A 363 17.80 -4.10 -30.25
CA LYS A 363 17.87 -2.83 -29.54
C LYS A 363 16.44 -2.36 -29.30
N ALA A 364 15.89 -2.64 -28.12
CA ALA A 364 14.60 -2.11 -27.70
C ALA A 364 14.76 -0.63 -27.38
N THR A 365 14.37 0.22 -28.33
CA THR A 365 14.04 1.62 -28.06
C THR A 365 12.92 1.65 -27.03
N ASN A 366 13.11 2.42 -25.96
CA ASN A 366 12.15 2.50 -24.86
C ASN A 366 10.79 3.02 -25.36
N MET A 367 9.78 2.15 -25.41
CA MET A 367 8.41 2.46 -25.85
C MET A 367 7.72 3.54 -25.00
N PHE A 368 8.17 3.77 -23.77
CA PHE A 368 7.59 4.76 -22.87
C PHE A 368 8.08 6.20 -23.14
N SER A 369 9.10 6.36 -24.00
CA SER A 369 9.56 7.69 -24.43
C SER A 369 8.47 8.50 -25.16
N LEU A 370 7.49 7.82 -25.77
CA LEU A 370 6.34 8.43 -26.45
C LEU A 370 5.35 9.10 -25.49
N LEU A 371 5.38 8.75 -24.19
CA LEU A 371 4.51 9.29 -23.16
C LEU A 371 5.14 10.46 -22.38
N SER A 372 6.40 10.80 -22.67
CA SER A 372 7.04 11.99 -22.10
C SER A 372 6.54 13.26 -22.79
N ILE A 373 6.28 14.28 -21.99
CA ILE A 373 6.06 15.66 -22.44
C ILE A 373 7.37 16.38 -22.07
N ASP A 374 8.03 17.00 -23.05
CA ASP A 374 9.09 17.98 -22.79
C ASP A 374 8.44 19.33 -22.41
#